data_AF-A0A0F6QQN5-F1
#
_entry.id   AF-A0A0F6QQN5-F1
#
_cell.length_a   1.000
_cell.length_b   1.000
_cell.length_c   1.000
_cell.angle_alpha   90.00
_cell.angle_beta   90.00
_cell.angle_gamma   90.00
#
_symmetry.space_group_name_H-M   'P 1'
#
loop_
_entity.id
_entity.type
_entity.pdbx_description
1 polymer ?
#
loop_
_entity_poly.entity_id
_entity_poly.type
_entity_poly.pdbx_seq_one_letter_code
_entity_poly.pdbx_strand_id
1 'polypeptide(L)' 'PQKQYADAVIEVLPTQLIPDDNERKVLRVRLVMKEGVRYFNPVFLFDEGST' A
#
# COMPACT_ATOMS: atom_id res chain seq x y z
N PRO A 1 4.42 -15.90 2.39
CA PRO A 1 3.47 -16.47 3.37
C PRO A 1 3.16 -15.53 4.55
N GLN A 2 4.17 -15.03 5.27
CA GLN A 2 3.93 -14.27 6.52
C GLN A 2 3.15 -12.96 6.35
N LYS A 3 3.21 -12.32 5.17
CA LYS A 3 2.43 -11.13 4.84
C LYS A 3 0.92 -11.28 5.12
N GLN A 4 0.37 -12.50 5.00
CA GLN A 4 -1.06 -12.75 5.24
C GLN A 4 -1.50 -12.54 6.70
N TYR A 5 -0.53 -12.50 7.63
CA TYR A 5 -0.79 -12.32 9.06
C TYR A 5 -0.57 -10.87 9.53
N ALA A 6 -0.11 -9.98 8.66
CA ALA A 6 0.14 -8.59 9.01
C ALA A 6 -1.16 -7.77 8.97
N ASP A 7 -1.35 -6.89 9.96
CA ASP A 7 -2.47 -5.94 9.98
C ASP A 7 -2.24 -4.76 9.01
N ALA A 8 -0.98 -4.44 8.72
CA ALA A 8 -0.59 -3.50 7.68
C ALA A 8 0.67 -3.98 6.94
N VAL A 9 0.70 -3.80 5.62
CA VAL A 9 1.85 -4.10 4.76
C VAL A 9 2.18 -2.87 3.93
N ILE A 10 3.44 -2.45 3.99
CA ILE A 10 4.00 -1.44 3.07
C ILE A 10 4.68 -2.19 1.93
N GLU A 11 4.11 -2.11 0.73
CA GLU A 11 4.70 -2.70 -0.48
C GLU A 11 5.42 -1.64 -1.29
N VAL A 12 6.71 -1.86 -1.53
CA VAL A 12 7.56 -0.99 -2.34
C VAL A 12 7.73 -1.60 -3.73
N LEU A 13 7.32 -0.87 -4.76
CA LEU A 13 7.32 -1.30 -6.15
C LEU A 13 8.07 -0.26 -7.01
N PRO A 14 8.58 -0.66 -8.19
CA PRO A 14 9.04 0.30 -9.19
C PRO A 14 7.96 1.33 -9.53
N THR A 15 8.37 2.57 -9.79
CA THR A 15 7.46 3.61 -10.25
C THR A 15 6.85 3.25 -11.61
N GLN A 16 5.66 3.80 -11.88
CA GLN A 16 5.02 3.75 -13.19
C GLN A 16 4.95 5.13 -13.84
N LEU A 17 5.48 6.16 -13.17
CA LEU A 17 5.47 7.54 -13.66
C LEU A 17 6.62 7.80 -14.64
N ILE A 18 7.70 7.02 -14.55
CA ILE A 18 8.90 7.14 -15.38
C ILE A 18 9.07 5.82 -16.13
N PRO A 19 8.95 5.82 -17.48
CA PRO A 19 9.20 4.63 -18.28
C PRO A 19 10.63 4.10 -18.09
N ASP A 20 10.78 2.79 -18.00
CA ASP A 20 12.07 2.08 -17.90
C ASP A 20 13.01 2.57 -16.77
N ASP A 21 12.46 3.08 -15.67
CA ASP A 21 13.25 3.51 -14.51
C ASP A 21 14.01 2.33 -13.87
N ASN A 22 15.33 2.36 -14.03
CA ASN A 22 16.27 1.40 -13.45
C ASN A 22 17.05 1.99 -12.25
N GLU A 23 16.94 3.29 -11.98
CA GLU A 23 17.61 3.93 -10.84
C GLU A 23 16.90 3.65 -9.51
N ARG A 24 15.59 3.38 -9.55
CA ARG A 24 14.75 3.01 -8.39
C ARG A 24 14.79 4.04 -7.24
N LYS A 25 14.99 5.31 -7.57
CA LYS A 25 14.89 6.43 -6.61
C LYS A 25 13.45 6.90 -6.43
N VAL A 26 12.62 6.80 -7.47
CA VAL A 26 11.19 7.08 -7.42
C VAL A 26 10.45 5.75 -7.29
N LEU A 27 9.59 5.65 -6.27
CA LEU A 27 8.95 4.39 -5.90
C LEU A 27 7.44 4.54 -5.88
N ARG A 28 6.75 3.50 -6.32
CA ARG A 28 5.31 3.36 -6.09
C ARG A 28 5.13 2.55 -4.83
N VAL A 29 4.55 3.16 -3.81
CA VAL A 29 4.33 2.51 -2.51
C VAL A 29 2.85 2.26 -2.31
N ARG A 30 2.49 1.04 -1.89
CA ARG A 30 1.13 0.69 -1.47
C ARG A 30 1.10 0.47 0.04
N LEU A 31 0.16 1.09 0.72
CA LEU A 31 -0.19 0.77 2.10
C LEU A 31 -1.43 -0.12 2.07
N VAL A 32 -1.25 -1.41 2.34
CA VAL A 32 -2.34 -2.39 2.44
C VAL A 32 -2.68 -2.55 3.91
N MET A 33 -3.93 -2.26 4.29
CA MET A 33 -4.40 -2.30 5.67
C MET A 33 -5.53 -3.31 5.78
N LYS A 34 -5.48 -4.15 6.80
CA LYS A 34 -6.50 -5.16 7.07
C LYS A 34 -7.73 -4.54 7.72
N GLU A 35 -8.90 -4.83 7.17
CA GLU A 35 -10.17 -4.42 7.75
C GLU A 35 -10.57 -5.28 8.94
N GLY A 36 -11.44 -4.75 9.81
CA GLY A 36 -12.01 -5.48 10.95
C GLY A 36 -11.04 -5.77 12.10
N VAL A 37 -9.83 -5.20 12.07
CA VAL A 37 -8.88 -5.30 13.18
C VAL A 37 -9.35 -4.38 14.32
N ARG A 38 -9.54 -4.96 15.51
CA ARG A 38 -10.02 -4.20 16.68
C ARG A 38 -9.04 -3.06 17.00
N TYR A 39 -9.59 -1.86 17.21
CA TYR A 39 -8.83 -0.62 17.47
C TYR A 39 -7.95 -0.15 16.31
N PHE A 40 -8.23 -0.58 15.09
CA PHE A 40 -7.52 -0.15 13.89
C PHE A 40 -8.51 0.26 12.80
N ASN A 41 -8.50 1.54 12.47
CA ASN A 41 -9.31 2.12 11.40
C ASN A 41 -8.38 2.39 10.20
N PRO A 42 -8.57 1.69 9.06
CA PRO A 42 -7.79 1.94 7.85
C PRO A 42 -7.90 3.39 7.40
N VAL A 43 -6.80 3.96 6.88
CA VAL A 43 -6.86 5.29 6.27
C VAL A 43 -7.51 5.20 4.90
N PHE A 44 -8.28 6.22 4.54
CA PHE A 44 -8.89 6.37 3.22
C PHE A 44 -8.67 7.79 2.71
N LEU A 45 -8.94 8.01 1.42
CA LEU A 45 -8.89 9.32 0.79
C LEU A 45 -10.24 9.61 0.13
N PHE A 46 -10.80 10.79 0.40
CA PHE A 46 -12.13 11.24 -0.01
C PHE A 46 -13.31 10.46 0.57
N ASP A 47 -13.57 9.24 0.10
CA ASP A 47 -14.74 8.44 0.48
C ASP A 47 -14.36 6.98 0.72
N GLU A 48 -14.67 6.49 1.92
CA GLU A 48 -14.26 5.17 2.39
C GLU A 48 -14.91 4.06 1.55
N GLY A 49 -14.10 3.14 1.02
CA GLY A 49 -14.59 2.01 0.21
C GLY A 49 -14.87 2.33 -1.27
N SER A 50 -14.65 3.58 -1.72
CA SER A 50 -14.72 3.96 -3.15
C SER A 50 -13.42 3.66 -3.91
N THR A 51 -13.45 3.72 -5.26
CA THR A 51 -12.27 3.54 -6.15
C THR A 51 -12.16 4.69 -7.14
#